data_AF-A0A4P8XLD3-F1
#
_entry.id   AF-A0A4P8XLD3-F1
#
_cell.length_a   1.000
_cell.length_b   1.000
_cell.length_c   1.000
_cell.angle_alpha   90.00
_cell.angle_beta   90.00
_cell.angle_gamma   90.00
#
_symmetry.space_group_name_H-M   'P 1'
#
loop_
_entity.id
_entity.type
_entity.pdbx_description
1 polymer ?
#
loop_
_entity_poly.entity_id
_entity_poly.type
_entity_poly.pdbx_seq_one_letter_code
_entity_poly.pdbx_strand_id
1 'polypeptide(L)'
;MVWYGVSAKIETLNEDLAALTKQNETYKAENTSLKKDQESMREAFELIRNVVLMNTISHSIEGAVVTDDFIVEKVYFNVGENGNLNNVVIDVDNQPDMAYVYEGKGAYELTDREVRAKSDAIIDAVIERYASTENLPLWDDNTYVSVTVKNYEIGTKQSGEFKLIGENK
;
A
#
# COMPACT_ATOMS: atom_id res chain seq x y z
N MET A 1 -35.31 68.47 -9.04
CA MET A 1 -33.90 68.14 -9.36
C MET A 1 -33.28 67.14 -8.37
N VAL A 2 -33.56 67.22 -7.06
CA VAL A 2 -33.02 66.29 -6.04
C VAL A 2 -33.48 64.83 -6.22
N TRP A 3 -34.74 64.60 -6.62
CA TRP A 3 -35.32 63.25 -6.76
C TRP A 3 -34.68 62.41 -7.88
N TYR A 4 -34.33 63.04 -9.02
CA TYR A 4 -33.66 62.37 -10.14
C TYR A 4 -32.23 61.92 -9.79
N GLY A 5 -31.48 62.73 -9.04
CA GLY A 5 -30.13 62.37 -8.58
C GLY A 5 -30.12 61.21 -7.58
N VAL A 6 -31.17 61.08 -6.76
CA VAL A 6 -31.34 59.94 -5.84
C VAL A 6 -31.69 58.66 -6.60
N SER A 7 -32.58 58.73 -7.60
CA SER A 7 -32.97 57.58 -8.41
C SER A 7 -31.79 56.98 -9.18
N ALA A 8 -30.98 57.80 -9.85
CA ALA A 8 -29.82 57.33 -10.60
C ALA A 8 -28.79 56.64 -9.70
N LYS A 9 -28.59 57.15 -8.48
CA LYS A 9 -27.67 56.54 -7.51
C LYS A 9 -28.17 55.19 -6.98
N ILE A 10 -29.48 55.02 -6.82
CA ILE A 10 -30.09 53.74 -6.43
C ILE A 10 -29.90 52.70 -7.55
N GLU A 11 -30.05 53.11 -8.81
CA GLU A 11 -29.83 52.23 -9.96
C GLU A 11 -28.39 51.72 -10.03
N THR A 12 -27.38 52.60 -9.92
CA THR A 12 -25.96 52.20 -9.86
C THR A 12 -25.66 51.27 -8.68
N LEU A 13 -26.22 51.56 -7.49
CA LEU A 13 -26.03 50.69 -6.33
C LEU A 13 -26.61 49.28 -6.52
N ASN A 14 -27.73 49.15 -7.23
CA ASN A 14 -28.32 47.86 -7.54
C ASN A 14 -27.49 47.08 -8.58
N GLU A 15 -26.91 47.77 -9.57
CA GLU A 15 -25.99 47.17 -10.55
C GLU A 15 -24.71 46.66 -9.86
N ASP A 16 -24.11 47.47 -8.99
CA ASP A 16 -22.94 47.09 -8.19
C ASP A 16 -23.25 45.89 -7.27
N LEU A 17 -24.43 45.89 -6.63
CA LEU A 17 -24.87 44.78 -5.78
C LEU A 17 -25.05 43.49 -6.59
N ALA A 18 -25.63 43.57 -7.78
CA ALA A 18 -25.79 42.42 -8.68
C ALA A 18 -24.43 41.90 -9.16
N ALA A 19 -23.50 42.78 -9.53
CA ALA A 19 -22.15 42.42 -9.92
C ALA A 19 -21.37 41.75 -8.77
N LEU A 20 -21.44 42.31 -7.57
CA LEU A 20 -20.82 41.74 -6.36
C LEU A 20 -21.44 40.38 -5.99
N THR A 21 -22.76 40.23 -6.15
CA THR A 21 -23.44 38.95 -5.90
C THR A 21 -22.94 37.88 -6.87
N LYS A 22 -22.87 38.21 -8.17
CA LYS A 22 -22.33 37.31 -9.19
C LYS A 22 -20.88 36.94 -8.94
N GLN A 23 -20.03 37.91 -8.59
CA GLN A 23 -18.63 37.67 -8.28
C GLN A 23 -18.46 36.76 -7.05
N ASN A 24 -19.28 36.96 -6.01
CA ASN A 24 -19.30 36.08 -4.83
C ASN A 24 -19.73 34.66 -5.17
N GLU A 25 -20.70 34.47 -6.07
CA GLU A 25 -21.08 33.14 -6.55
C GLU A 25 -19.93 32.46 -7.29
N THR A 26 -19.21 33.20 -8.16
CA THR A 26 -18.01 32.69 -8.83
C THR A 26 -16.93 32.27 -7.83
N TYR A 27 -16.61 33.12 -6.84
CA TYR A 27 -15.62 32.77 -5.81
C TYR A 27 -16.04 31.57 -4.95
N LYS A 28 -17.33 31.38 -4.69
CA LYS A 28 -17.81 30.18 -3.99
C LYS A 28 -17.61 28.92 -4.82
N ALA A 29 -17.88 29.00 -6.13
CA ALA A 29 -17.66 27.88 -7.04
C ALA A 29 -16.17 27.53 -7.15
N GLU A 30 -15.31 28.53 -7.32
CA GLU A 30 -13.85 28.36 -7.37
C GLU A 30 -13.30 27.75 -6.07
N ASN A 31 -13.72 28.28 -4.90
CA ASN A 31 -13.32 27.71 -3.61
C ASN A 31 -13.76 26.25 -3.44
N THR A 32 -14.91 25.88 -3.98
CA THR A 32 -15.39 24.48 -3.94
C THR A 32 -14.53 23.59 -4.84
N SER A 33 -14.16 24.06 -6.03
CA SER A 33 -13.24 23.35 -6.92
C SER A 33 -11.86 23.18 -6.29
N LEU A 34 -11.28 24.27 -5.76
CA LEU A 34 -9.96 24.24 -5.13
C LEU A 34 -9.90 23.26 -3.94
N LYS A 35 -10.97 23.17 -3.14
CA LYS A 35 -11.05 22.19 -2.06
C LYS A 35 -11.03 20.75 -2.59
N LYS A 36 -11.72 20.49 -3.69
CA LYS A 36 -11.70 19.18 -4.34
C LYS A 36 -10.31 18.85 -4.90
N ASP A 37 -9.69 19.81 -5.57
CA ASP A 37 -8.34 19.63 -6.13
C ASP A 37 -7.30 19.41 -5.02
N GLN A 38 -7.40 20.13 -3.90
CA GLN A 38 -6.56 19.92 -2.72
C GLN A 38 -6.74 18.52 -2.12
N GLU A 39 -7.96 18.02 -2.04
CA GLU A 39 -8.23 16.69 -1.51
C GLU A 39 -7.67 15.59 -2.43
N SER A 40 -7.91 15.69 -3.74
CA SER A 40 -7.34 14.73 -4.70
C SER A 40 -5.82 14.76 -4.71
N MET A 41 -5.21 15.94 -4.56
CA MET A 41 -3.76 16.06 -4.47
C MET A 41 -3.23 15.45 -3.16
N ARG A 42 -3.93 15.62 -2.03
CA ARG A 42 -3.60 14.99 -0.75
C ARG A 42 -3.63 13.47 -0.85
N GLU A 43 -4.67 12.91 -1.47
CA GLU A 43 -4.80 11.46 -1.72
C GLU A 43 -3.64 10.94 -2.57
N ALA A 44 -3.30 11.64 -3.67
CA ALA A 44 -2.18 11.28 -4.52
C ALA A 44 -0.83 11.32 -3.77
N PHE A 45 -0.62 12.32 -2.92
CA PHE A 45 0.58 12.42 -2.09
C PHE A 45 0.70 11.27 -1.10
N GLU A 46 -0.37 10.88 -0.42
CA GLU A 46 -0.35 9.73 0.51
C GLU A 46 -0.07 8.41 -0.24
N LEU A 47 -0.66 8.20 -1.42
CA LEU A 47 -0.37 7.04 -2.25
C LEU A 47 1.13 6.97 -2.61
N ILE A 48 1.69 8.06 -3.13
CA ILE A 48 3.10 8.14 -3.52
C ILE A 48 3.99 7.89 -2.29
N ARG A 49 3.67 8.51 -1.15
CA ARG A 49 4.40 8.33 0.11
C ARG A 49 4.43 6.85 0.51
N ASN A 50 3.28 6.17 0.52
CA ASN A 50 3.20 4.76 0.89
C ASN A 50 4.00 3.88 -0.07
N VAL A 51 3.91 4.12 -1.38
CA VAL A 51 4.71 3.39 -2.38
C VAL A 51 6.21 3.58 -2.14
N VAL A 52 6.66 4.79 -1.84
CA VAL A 52 8.08 5.06 -1.56
C VAL A 52 8.55 4.36 -0.29
N LEU A 53 7.75 4.43 0.79
CA LEU A 53 8.09 3.76 2.05
C LEU A 53 8.15 2.23 1.87
N MET A 54 7.20 1.66 1.14
CA MET A 54 7.13 0.23 0.81
C MET A 54 8.35 -0.24 0.00
N ASN A 55 8.76 0.51 -1.01
CA ASN A 55 9.98 0.18 -1.77
C ASN A 55 11.23 0.29 -0.89
N THR A 56 11.28 1.29 -0.01
CA THR A 56 12.42 1.47 0.91
C THR A 56 12.55 0.30 1.88
N ILE A 57 11.44 -0.13 2.50
CA ILE A 57 11.46 -1.26 3.42
C ILE A 57 11.74 -2.58 2.67
N SER A 58 11.26 -2.73 1.43
CA SER A 58 11.58 -3.90 0.58
C SER A 58 13.09 -4.09 0.46
N HIS A 59 13.80 -3.07 -0.01
CA HIS A 59 15.27 -3.13 -0.14
C HIS A 59 16.00 -3.32 1.19
N SER A 60 15.39 -2.91 2.31
CA SER A 60 15.98 -3.11 3.63
C SER A 60 15.77 -4.53 4.19
N ILE A 61 14.89 -5.32 3.57
CA ILE A 61 14.59 -6.71 3.89
C ILE A 61 15.42 -7.64 3.01
N GLU A 62 15.55 -7.32 1.72
CA GLU A 62 16.31 -8.08 0.73
C GLU A 62 17.76 -8.33 1.19
N GLY A 63 18.11 -9.62 1.31
CA GLY A 63 19.41 -10.09 1.80
C GLY A 63 19.67 -9.90 3.29
N ALA A 64 18.82 -9.17 4.01
CA ALA A 64 19.00 -8.83 5.43
C ALA A 64 18.14 -9.70 6.35
N VAL A 65 16.94 -10.09 5.91
CA VAL A 65 16.07 -11.00 6.67
C VAL A 65 16.44 -12.44 6.34
N VAL A 66 16.87 -13.15 7.37
CA VAL A 66 17.41 -14.52 7.29
C VAL A 66 16.86 -15.34 8.45
N THR A 67 16.47 -16.57 8.16
CA THR A 67 16.26 -17.64 9.12
C THR A 67 17.31 -18.74 8.91
N ASP A 68 17.32 -19.78 9.74
CA ASP A 68 18.19 -20.94 9.54
C ASP A 68 17.91 -21.65 8.19
N ASP A 69 16.73 -21.42 7.60
CA ASP A 69 16.21 -22.14 6.45
C ASP A 69 16.22 -21.32 5.16
N PHE A 70 15.94 -20.02 5.27
CA PHE A 70 15.72 -19.14 4.13
C PHE A 70 16.42 -17.81 4.30
N ILE A 71 16.82 -17.20 3.19
CA ILE A 71 17.15 -15.78 3.08
C ILE A 71 16.13 -15.14 2.15
N VAL A 72 15.63 -13.95 2.50
CA VAL A 72 14.80 -13.19 1.57
C VAL A 72 15.67 -12.64 0.46
N GLU A 73 15.50 -13.15 -0.76
CA GLU A 73 16.18 -12.64 -1.94
C GLU A 73 15.44 -11.40 -2.48
N LYS A 74 14.11 -11.48 -2.57
CA LYS A 74 13.25 -10.36 -2.98
C LYS A 74 11.97 -10.31 -2.17
N VAL A 75 11.47 -9.11 -1.92
CA VAL A 75 10.13 -8.92 -1.38
C VAL A 75 9.39 -7.83 -2.15
N TYR A 76 8.13 -8.09 -2.47
CA TYR A 76 7.26 -7.14 -3.15
C TYR A 76 6.05 -6.83 -2.28
N PHE A 77 5.95 -5.57 -1.83
CA PHE A 77 4.77 -5.04 -1.16
C PHE A 77 3.85 -4.39 -2.20
N ASN A 78 2.79 -5.08 -2.60
CA ASN A 78 1.84 -4.57 -3.58
C ASN A 78 0.86 -3.62 -2.91
N VAL A 79 0.87 -2.35 -3.34
CA VAL A 79 -0.01 -1.29 -2.83
C VAL A 79 -1.26 -1.20 -3.70
N GLY A 80 -2.44 -1.20 -3.09
CA GLY A 80 -3.72 -1.00 -3.77
C GLY A 80 -3.97 0.47 -4.15
N GLU A 81 -5.03 0.72 -4.92
CA GLU A 81 -5.40 2.08 -5.36
C GLU A 81 -5.68 3.05 -4.20
N ASN A 82 -6.04 2.52 -3.03
CA ASN A 82 -6.26 3.27 -1.79
C ASN A 82 -4.97 3.55 -0.99
N GLY A 83 -3.80 3.17 -1.51
CA GLY A 83 -2.53 3.34 -0.82
C GLY A 83 -2.26 2.31 0.29
N ASN A 84 -3.15 1.35 0.52
CA ASN A 84 -2.97 0.30 1.52
C ASN A 84 -2.22 -0.91 0.95
N LEU A 85 -1.62 -1.70 1.85
CA LEU A 85 -1.03 -2.98 1.48
C LEU A 85 -2.14 -3.94 1.03
N ASN A 86 -2.00 -4.47 -0.20
CA ASN A 86 -2.95 -5.41 -0.79
C ASN A 86 -2.46 -6.86 -0.63
N ASN A 87 -1.20 -7.11 -1.01
CA ASN A 87 -0.58 -8.42 -0.88
C ASN A 87 0.95 -8.32 -0.83
N VAL A 88 1.59 -9.39 -0.37
CA VAL A 88 3.04 -9.52 -0.27
C VAL A 88 3.51 -10.74 -1.04
N VAL A 89 4.59 -10.61 -1.77
CA VAL A 89 5.32 -11.74 -2.37
C VAL A 89 6.71 -11.76 -1.77
N ILE A 90 7.10 -12.88 -1.17
CA ILE A 90 8.42 -13.10 -0.57
C ILE A 90 9.11 -14.18 -1.40
N ASP A 91 10.11 -13.80 -2.19
CA ASP A 91 10.99 -14.75 -2.87
C ASP A 91 12.19 -15.03 -1.98
N VAL A 92 12.36 -16.30 -1.64
CA VAL A 92 13.43 -16.76 -0.77
C VAL A 92 14.46 -17.55 -1.56
N ASP A 93 15.69 -17.51 -1.06
CA ASP A 93 16.73 -18.46 -1.40
C ASP A 93 16.97 -19.41 -0.23
N ASN A 94 17.42 -20.63 -0.56
CA ASN A 94 17.69 -21.66 0.43
C ASN A 94 19.00 -21.39 1.17
N GLN A 95 18.95 -21.48 2.49
CA GLN A 95 20.16 -21.72 3.29
C GLN A 95 20.72 -23.13 3.02
N PRO A 96 22.00 -23.41 3.37
CA PRO A 96 22.67 -24.65 2.99
C PRO A 96 21.88 -25.94 3.30
N ASP A 97 21.29 -26.04 4.49
CA ASP A 97 20.56 -27.23 4.90
C ASP A 97 19.25 -27.41 4.10
N MET A 98 18.51 -26.32 3.86
CA MET A 98 17.33 -26.36 2.99
C MET A 98 17.67 -26.65 1.53
N ALA A 99 18.86 -26.28 1.07
CA ALA A 99 19.29 -26.56 -0.28
C ALA A 99 19.49 -28.07 -0.54
N TYR A 100 19.86 -28.84 0.49
CA TYR A 100 20.03 -30.30 0.37
C TYR A 100 18.72 -31.06 0.20
N VAL A 101 17.65 -30.55 0.79
CA VAL A 101 16.31 -31.16 0.75
C VAL A 101 15.42 -30.57 -0.34
N TYR A 102 15.92 -29.64 -1.16
CA TYR A 102 15.13 -29.01 -2.22
C TYR A 102 15.05 -29.90 -3.47
N GLU A 103 13.84 -30.33 -3.82
CA GLU A 103 13.58 -31.20 -4.99
C GLU A 103 13.38 -30.40 -6.29
N GLY A 104 13.30 -29.07 -6.19
CA GLY A 104 12.97 -28.19 -7.31
C GLY A 104 11.49 -27.83 -7.35
N LYS A 105 11.18 -26.79 -8.13
CA LYS A 105 9.80 -26.33 -8.38
C LYS A 105 8.98 -26.02 -7.12
N GLY A 106 9.63 -25.49 -6.08
CA GLY A 106 8.96 -25.16 -4.81
C GLY A 106 8.73 -26.34 -3.87
N ALA A 107 9.16 -27.56 -4.23
CA ALA A 107 9.00 -28.76 -3.41
C ALA A 107 10.27 -29.12 -2.62
N TYR A 108 10.07 -29.78 -1.48
CA TYR A 108 11.13 -30.20 -0.57
C TYR A 108 10.89 -31.64 -0.09
N GLU A 109 11.97 -32.39 0.14
CA GLU A 109 11.98 -33.70 0.81
C GLU A 109 11.84 -33.51 2.33
N LEU A 110 10.75 -32.86 2.74
CA LEU A 110 10.37 -32.57 4.12
C LEU A 110 8.88 -32.85 4.30
N THR A 111 8.42 -32.97 5.55
CA THR A 111 6.98 -33.06 5.81
C THR A 111 6.30 -31.72 5.57
N ASP A 112 5.02 -31.73 5.16
CA ASP A 112 4.22 -30.51 4.98
C ASP A 112 4.26 -29.61 6.23
N ARG A 113 4.23 -30.22 7.42
CA ARG A 113 4.35 -29.51 8.70
C ARG A 113 5.67 -28.75 8.82
N GLU A 114 6.78 -29.34 8.41
CA GLU A 114 8.08 -28.70 8.45
C GLU A 114 8.16 -27.55 7.45
N VAL A 115 7.72 -27.76 6.20
CA VAL A 115 7.74 -26.70 5.18
C VAL A 115 6.85 -25.52 5.59
N ARG A 116 5.66 -25.78 6.15
CA ARG A 116 4.78 -24.74 6.72
C ARG A 116 5.47 -23.96 7.84
N ALA A 117 6.03 -24.66 8.84
CA ALA A 117 6.68 -24.01 9.97
C ALA A 117 7.87 -23.12 9.54
N LYS A 118 8.67 -23.59 8.57
CA LYS A 118 9.80 -22.83 8.02
C LYS A 118 9.36 -21.62 7.20
N SER A 119 8.27 -21.76 6.44
CA SER A 119 7.66 -20.67 5.67
C SER A 119 7.03 -19.62 6.59
N ASP A 120 6.35 -20.04 7.66
CA ASP A 120 5.83 -19.14 8.68
C ASP A 120 6.95 -18.37 9.37
N ALA A 121 8.05 -19.03 9.73
CA ALA A 121 9.19 -18.38 10.37
C ALA A 121 9.79 -17.25 9.53
N ILE A 122 9.94 -17.44 8.21
CA ILE A 122 10.45 -16.38 7.33
C ILE A 122 9.43 -15.25 7.13
N ILE A 123 8.13 -15.58 7.05
CA ILE A 123 7.06 -14.56 6.98
C ILE A 123 7.07 -13.70 8.25
N ASP A 124 7.14 -14.32 9.43
CA ASP A 124 7.13 -13.63 10.71
C ASP A 124 8.36 -12.71 10.85
N ALA A 125 9.53 -13.14 10.39
CA ALA A 125 10.73 -12.31 10.35
C ALA A 125 10.59 -11.09 9.40
N VAL A 126 9.93 -11.27 8.26
CA VAL A 126 9.60 -10.16 7.34
C VAL A 126 8.60 -9.20 7.97
N ILE A 127 7.57 -9.70 8.66
CA ILE A 127 6.57 -8.89 9.39
C ILE A 127 7.25 -8.08 10.50
N GLU A 128 8.15 -8.69 11.27
CA GLU A 128 8.90 -7.98 12.32
C GLU A 128 9.72 -6.83 11.73
N ARG A 129 10.43 -7.10 10.63
CA ARG A 129 11.21 -6.07 9.94
C ARG A 129 10.32 -4.97 9.37
N TYR A 130 9.18 -5.33 8.79
CA TYR A 130 8.18 -4.39 8.30
C TYR A 130 7.65 -3.48 9.42
N ALA A 131 7.24 -4.06 10.54
CA ALA A 131 6.70 -3.34 11.70
C ALA A 131 7.71 -2.42 12.39
N SER A 132 9.03 -2.59 12.12
CA SER A 132 10.07 -1.69 12.64
C SER A 132 10.06 -0.29 12.01
N THR A 133 9.31 -0.07 10.92
CA THR A 133 9.19 1.23 10.26
C THR A 133 7.86 1.89 10.57
N GLU A 134 7.91 3.11 11.10
CA GLU A 134 6.70 3.86 11.41
C GLU A 134 5.93 4.30 10.15
N ASN A 135 4.61 4.39 10.27
CA ASN A 135 3.71 4.91 9.24
C ASN A 135 3.63 4.10 7.93
N LEU A 136 4.00 2.82 7.95
CA LEU A 136 3.65 1.93 6.86
C LEU A 136 2.15 1.57 6.91
N PRO A 137 1.54 1.23 5.75
CA PRO A 137 0.21 0.62 5.72
C PRO A 137 0.11 -0.58 6.66
N LEU A 138 -1.09 -0.86 7.17
CA LEU A 138 -1.29 -2.01 8.04
C LEU A 138 -0.99 -3.32 7.29
N TRP A 139 -0.20 -4.19 7.91
CA TRP A 139 -0.12 -5.61 7.57
C TRP A 139 -0.82 -6.38 8.67
N ASP A 140 -1.93 -7.04 8.33
CA ASP A 140 -2.73 -7.85 9.25
C ASP A 140 -2.80 -9.31 8.81
N ASP A 141 -3.44 -10.16 9.62
CA ASP A 141 -3.58 -11.59 9.33
C ASP A 141 -4.37 -11.88 8.04
N ASN A 142 -5.13 -10.92 7.51
CA ASN A 142 -5.90 -11.08 6.27
C ASN A 142 -5.10 -10.71 5.02
N THR A 143 -3.94 -10.08 5.20
CA THR A 143 -3.03 -9.74 4.12
C THR A 143 -2.53 -11.02 3.45
N TYR A 144 -2.78 -11.15 2.15
CA TYR A 144 -2.34 -12.31 1.39
C TYR A 144 -0.82 -12.28 1.22
N VAL A 145 -0.15 -13.36 1.57
CA VAL A 145 1.30 -13.53 1.43
C VAL A 145 1.57 -14.75 0.54
N SER A 146 2.36 -14.61 -0.51
CA SER A 146 2.88 -15.73 -1.29
C SER A 146 4.37 -15.89 -1.03
N VAL A 147 4.82 -17.11 -0.75
CA VAL A 147 6.25 -17.43 -0.58
C VAL A 147 6.71 -18.26 -1.78
N THR A 148 7.76 -17.80 -2.45
CA THR A 148 8.35 -18.45 -3.61
C THR A 148 9.81 -18.78 -3.36
N VAL A 149 10.34 -19.82 -4.01
CA VAL A 149 11.77 -20.11 -4.08
C VAL A 149 12.17 -20.23 -5.55
N LYS A 150 13.14 -19.43 -5.99
CA LYS A 150 13.56 -19.37 -7.40
C LYS A 150 12.37 -19.14 -8.34
N ASN A 151 11.42 -18.29 -7.95
CA ASN A 151 10.15 -18.02 -8.65
C ASN A 151 9.15 -19.19 -8.73
N TYR A 152 9.35 -20.27 -7.96
CA TYR A 152 8.35 -21.32 -7.80
C TYR A 152 7.64 -21.18 -6.46
N GLU A 153 6.32 -21.16 -6.48
CA GLU A 153 5.50 -21.01 -5.29
C GLU A 153 5.63 -22.23 -4.36
N ILE A 154 5.93 -21.96 -3.09
CA ILE A 154 5.90 -22.95 -2.01
C ILE A 154 4.48 -23.03 -1.45
N GLY A 155 3.88 -21.86 -1.20
CA GLY A 155 2.57 -21.74 -0.57
C GLY A 155 2.18 -20.30 -0.27
N THR A 156 1.03 -20.16 0.38
CA THR A 156 0.42 -18.85 0.67
C THR A 156 -0.07 -18.78 2.10
N LYS A 157 0.00 -17.59 2.73
CA LYS A 157 -0.59 -17.30 4.03
C LYS A 157 -1.77 -16.36 3.87
N GLN A 158 -2.90 -16.72 4.46
CA GLN A 158 -4.04 -15.82 4.63
C GLN A 158 -4.86 -16.26 5.84
N SER A 159 -5.42 -15.29 6.56
CA SER A 159 -6.19 -15.51 7.79
C SER A 159 -5.40 -16.31 8.84
N GLY A 160 -4.10 -16.05 8.94
CA GLY A 160 -3.18 -16.67 9.90
C GLY A 160 -2.74 -18.10 9.56
N GLU A 161 -3.18 -18.69 8.44
CA GLU A 161 -2.81 -20.06 8.05
C GLU A 161 -1.95 -20.05 6.78
N PHE A 162 -0.78 -20.68 6.83
CA PHE A 162 0.04 -20.97 5.65
C PHE A 162 -0.36 -22.30 5.01
N LYS A 163 -0.69 -22.31 3.72
CA LYS A 163 -1.09 -23.49 2.94
C LYS A 163 -0.09 -23.75 1.81
N LEU A 164 0.34 -24.99 1.67
CA LEU A 164 1.26 -25.39 0.60
C LEU A 164 0.53 -25.50 -0.73
N ILE A 165 1.31 -25.33 -1.81
CA ILE A 165 0.81 -25.61 -3.15
C ILE A 165 0.43 -27.09 -3.26
N GLY A 166 -0.82 -27.35 -3.68
CA GLY A 166 -1.41 -28.68 -3.72
C GLY A 166 -2.45 -28.95 -2.61
N GLU A 167 -2.43 -28.16 -1.54
CA GLU A 167 -3.45 -28.17 -0.47
C GLU A 167 -4.59 -27.18 -0.73
N ASN A 168 -4.41 -26.27 -1.71
CA ASN A 168 -5.45 -25.37 -2.20
C ASN A 168 -6.55 -26.16 -2.94
N LYS A 169 -7.45 -26.78 -2.18
CA LYS A 169 -8.71 -27.38 -2.65
C LYS A 169 -9.88 -26.85 -1.85
#